data_AF-A9L6A9-F1
#
_entry.id   AF-A9L6A9-F1
#
_cell.length_a   1.000
_cell.length_b   1.000
_cell.length_c   1.000
_cell.angle_alpha   90.00
_cell.angle_beta   90.00
_cell.angle_gamma   90.00
#
_symmetry.space_group_name_H-M   'P 1'
#
loop_
_entity.id
_entity.type
_entity.pdbx_description
1 polymer ?
#
loop_
_entity_poly.entity_id
_entity_poly.type
_entity_poly.pdbx_seq_one_letter_code
_entity_poly.pdbx_strand_id
1 'polypeptide(L)'
;MEKKLIQAFLWLVTLSVMITLWVTREPSIVEYDINETVASFHQSIGQSELSDEQREKEITRFTQTLDDVVREYALDNHVVVLVSPAVVSGAVNVTQEIQQSLLQTLHAQNKANRAQSSEVTPK
;
A
#
# COMPACT_ATOMS: atom_id res chain seq x y z
N MET A 1 27.82 40.98 -22.37
CA MET A 1 27.64 40.36 -21.04
C MET A 1 26.17 40.25 -20.64
N GLU A 2 25.34 41.24 -20.98
CA GLU A 2 23.92 41.32 -20.59
C GLU A 2 23.07 40.11 -21.01
N LYS A 3 23.23 39.58 -22.23
CA LYS A 3 22.46 38.41 -22.69
C LYS A 3 22.70 37.15 -21.86
N LYS A 4 23.94 36.93 -21.37
CA LYS A 4 24.27 35.77 -20.53
C LYS A 4 23.64 35.89 -19.14
N LEU A 5 23.54 37.10 -18.60
CA LEU A 5 22.87 37.38 -17.33
C LEU A 5 21.36 37.15 -17.44
N ILE A 6 20.74 37.63 -18.53
CA ILE A 6 19.31 37.41 -18.80
C ILE A 6 19.03 35.91 -18.96
N GLN A 7 19.87 35.18 -19.71
CA GLN A 7 19.73 33.73 -19.86
C GLN A 7 19.89 32.99 -18.52
N ALA A 8 20.90 33.34 -17.71
CA ALA A 8 21.09 32.73 -16.40
C ALA A 8 19.90 32.97 -15.47
N PHE A 9 19.34 34.18 -15.49
CA PHE A 9 18.12 34.50 -14.73
C PHE A 9 16.93 33.69 -15.21
N LEU A 10 16.76 33.53 -16.53
CA LEU A 10 15.68 32.73 -17.10
C LEU A 10 15.78 31.25 -16.68
N TRP A 11 16.98 30.66 -16.73
CA TRP A 11 17.22 29.30 -16.23
C TRP A 11 16.93 29.16 -14.74
N LEU A 12 17.33 30.14 -13.93
CA LEU A 12 17.05 30.16 -12.49
C LEU A 12 15.54 30.17 -12.21
N VAL A 13 14.79 31.01 -12.93
CA VAL A 13 13.33 31.09 -12.79
C VAL A 13 12.67 29.78 -13.23
N THR A 14 13.07 29.21 -14.37
CA THR A 14 12.53 27.93 -14.83
C THR A 14 12.79 26.80 -13.83
N LEU A 15 14.01 26.72 -13.29
CA LEU A 15 14.37 25.73 -12.28
C LEU A 15 13.54 25.93 -10.99
N SER A 16 13.40 27.18 -10.54
CA SER A 16 12.57 27.49 -9.37
C SER A 16 11.13 27.06 -9.57
N VAL A 17 10.52 27.36 -10.72
CA VAL A 17 9.13 26.98 -11.02
C VAL A 17 8.98 25.46 -11.07
N MET A 18 9.94 24.75 -11.67
CA MET A 18 9.93 23.28 -11.69
C MET A 18 10.00 22.69 -10.29
N ILE A 19 10.89 23.19 -9.43
CA ILE A 19 11.00 22.75 -8.04
C ILE A 19 9.70 23.03 -7.29
N THR A 20 9.11 24.22 -7.44
CA THR A 20 7.84 24.57 -6.80
C THR A 20 6.72 23.62 -7.21
N LEU A 21 6.54 23.38 -8.51
CA LEU A 21 5.50 22.47 -9.01
C LEU A 21 5.68 21.02 -8.52
N TRP A 22 6.93 20.59 -8.37
CA TRP A 22 7.25 19.28 -7.80
C TRP A 22 6.91 19.19 -6.31
N VAL A 23 7.26 20.22 -5.53
CA VAL A 23 7.08 20.24 -4.08
C VAL A 23 5.61 20.49 -3.68
N THR A 24 4.85 21.24 -4.47
CA THR A 24 3.44 21.58 -4.17
C THR A 24 2.44 20.57 -4.75
N ARG A 25 2.89 19.41 -5.25
CA ARG A 25 1.97 18.40 -5.76
C ARG A 25 1.23 17.76 -4.58
N GLU A 26 -0.04 18.10 -4.42
CA GLU A 26 -0.90 17.51 -3.40
C GLU A 26 -1.12 16.01 -3.67
N PRO A 27 -1.14 15.17 -2.61
CA PRO A 27 -1.41 13.75 -2.77
C PRO A 27 -2.85 13.54 -3.26
N SER A 28 -3.01 12.68 -4.26
CA SER A 28 -4.34 12.35 -4.80
C SER A 28 -5.11 11.48 -3.82
N ILE A 29 -6.43 11.63 -3.77
CA ILE A 29 -7.29 10.80 -2.93
C ILE A 29 -7.73 9.57 -3.73
N VAL A 30 -7.57 8.39 -3.15
CA VAL A 30 -8.04 7.11 -3.69
C VAL A 30 -8.99 6.43 -2.71
N GLU A 31 -9.86 5.58 -3.24
CA GLU A 31 -10.87 4.84 -2.50
C GLU A 31 -10.48 3.38 -2.34
N TYR A 32 -10.69 2.82 -1.14
CA TYR A 32 -10.45 1.44 -0.80
C TYR A 32 -11.64 0.80 -0.08
N ASP A 33 -12.14 -0.32 -0.58
CA ASP A 33 -13.16 -1.13 0.09
C ASP A 33 -12.51 -2.17 1.02
N ILE A 34 -12.37 -1.75 2.28
CA ILE A 34 -11.88 -2.65 3.34
C ILE A 34 -12.88 -3.75 3.67
N ASN A 35 -14.18 -3.51 3.52
CA ASN A 35 -15.21 -4.49 3.90
C ASN A 35 -15.19 -5.66 2.92
N GLU A 36 -15.06 -5.39 1.63
CA GLU A 36 -14.91 -6.41 0.59
C GLU A 36 -13.65 -7.27 0.85
N THR A 37 -12.54 -6.62 1.19
CA THR A 37 -11.26 -7.30 1.44
C THR A 37 -11.31 -8.18 2.68
N VAL A 38 -11.90 -7.68 3.77
CA VAL A 38 -12.10 -8.44 5.02
C VAL A 38 -13.10 -9.59 4.82
N ALA A 39 -14.19 -9.36 4.09
CA ALA A 39 -15.18 -10.40 3.79
C ALA A 39 -14.57 -11.53 2.96
N SER A 40 -13.77 -11.19 1.95
CA SER A 40 -13.05 -12.16 1.10
C SER A 40 -12.07 -13.00 1.92
N PHE A 41 -11.37 -12.39 2.88
CA PHE A 41 -10.50 -13.10 3.80
C PHE A 41 -11.28 -14.04 4.73
N HIS A 42 -12.37 -13.57 5.35
CA HIS A 42 -13.22 -14.40 6.19
C HIS A 42 -13.75 -15.63 5.44
N GLN A 43 -14.16 -15.45 4.17
CA GLN A 43 -14.59 -16.56 3.32
C GLN A 43 -13.46 -17.55 3.02
N SER A 44 -12.20 -17.09 2.92
CA SER A 44 -11.02 -17.93 2.70
C SER A 44 -10.70 -18.79 3.92
N ILE A 45 -10.65 -18.19 5.12
CA ILE A 45 -10.35 -18.93 6.36
C ILE A 45 -11.52 -19.81 6.82
N GLY A 46 -12.77 -19.44 6.51
CA GLY A 46 -13.95 -20.24 6.82
C GLY A 46 -14.03 -21.54 6.02
N GLN A 47 -13.36 -21.62 4.88
CA GLN A 47 -13.21 -22.87 4.10
C GLN A 47 -12.07 -23.76 4.62
N SER A 48 -11.25 -23.27 5.54
CA SER A 48 -10.11 -24.00 6.09
C SER A 48 -10.49 -24.67 7.42
N GLU A 49 -10.10 -25.93 7.62
CA GLU A 49 -10.26 -26.64 8.91
C GLU A 49 -9.22 -26.15 9.92
N LEU A 50 -9.42 -24.95 10.47
CA LEU A 50 -8.54 -24.34 11.47
C LEU A 50 -9.14 -24.48 12.88
N SER A 51 -8.29 -24.78 13.86
CA SER A 51 -8.65 -24.61 15.27
C SER A 51 -8.88 -23.13 15.60
N ASP A 52 -9.57 -22.85 16.71
CA ASP A 52 -9.85 -21.46 17.09
C ASP A 52 -8.56 -20.65 17.30
N GLU A 53 -7.54 -21.24 17.93
CA GLU A 53 -6.22 -20.61 18.10
C GLU A 53 -5.52 -20.32 16.76
N GLN A 54 -5.62 -21.24 15.80
CA GLN A 54 -5.06 -21.04 14.46
C GLN A 54 -5.79 -19.94 13.71
N ARG A 55 -7.12 -19.88 13.84
CA ARG A 55 -7.96 -18.85 13.22
C ARG A 55 -7.61 -17.45 13.74
N GLU A 56 -7.47 -17.30 15.05
CA GLU A 56 -7.08 -16.02 15.67
C GLU A 56 -5.70 -15.54 15.21
N LYS A 57 -4.75 -16.48 15.09
CA LYS A 57 -3.41 -16.18 14.57
C LYS A 57 -3.45 -15.70 13.13
N GLU A 58 -4.21 -16.37 12.26
CA GLU A 58 -4.34 -15.95 10.86
C GLU A 58 -5.05 -14.60 10.71
N ILE A 59 -6.08 -14.32 11.52
CA ILE A 59 -6.75 -13.00 11.56
C ILE A 59 -5.76 -11.92 11.94
N THR A 60 -5.00 -12.12 13.03
CA THR A 60 -4.03 -11.14 13.51
C THR A 60 -2.99 -10.82 12.45
N ARG A 61 -2.45 -11.87 11.81
CA ARG A 61 -1.46 -11.75 10.75
C ARG A 61 -2.03 -11.03 9.53
N PHE A 62 -3.25 -11.37 9.13
CA PHE A 62 -3.93 -10.72 8.01
C PHE A 62 -4.07 -9.23 8.27
N THR A 63 -4.61 -8.82 9.42
CA THR A 63 -4.81 -7.41 9.75
C THR A 63 -3.50 -6.63 9.77
N GLN A 64 -2.45 -7.18 10.38
CA GLN A 64 -1.12 -6.55 10.38
C GLN A 64 -0.57 -6.36 8.96
N THR A 65 -0.68 -7.41 8.13
CA THR A 65 -0.18 -7.35 6.75
C THR A 65 -1.02 -6.37 5.91
N LEU A 66 -2.32 -6.31 6.14
CA LEU A 66 -3.21 -5.39 5.44
C LEU A 66 -2.85 -3.94 5.76
N ASP A 67 -2.66 -3.59 7.03
CA ASP A 67 -2.26 -2.23 7.44
C ASP A 67 -0.93 -1.81 6.80
N ASP A 68 0.05 -2.72 6.76
CA ASP A 68 1.35 -2.44 6.15
C ASP A 68 1.24 -2.26 4.64
N VAL A 69 0.48 -3.13 3.95
CA VAL A 69 0.26 -3.04 2.50
C VAL A 69 -0.46 -1.75 2.11
N VAL A 70 -1.50 -1.35 2.85
CA VAL A 70 -2.21 -0.09 2.58
C VAL A 70 -1.29 1.11 2.80
N ARG A 71 -0.45 1.08 3.85
CA ARG A 71 0.53 2.14 4.13
C ARG A 71 1.59 2.24 3.04
N GLU A 72 2.15 1.11 2.63
CA GLU A 72 3.16 1.04 1.56
C GLU A 72 2.57 1.52 0.23
N TYR A 73 1.35 1.10 -0.10
CA TYR A 73 0.63 1.59 -1.28
C TYR A 73 0.47 3.12 -1.27
N ALA A 74 0.08 3.70 -0.13
CA ALA A 74 -0.08 5.15 0.02
C ALA A 74 1.24 5.91 -0.19
N LEU A 75 2.35 5.39 0.36
CA LEU A 75 3.68 5.98 0.23
C LEU A 75 4.21 5.89 -1.21
N ASP A 76 4.17 4.70 -1.81
CA ASP A 76 4.72 4.46 -3.14
C ASP A 76 3.99 5.27 -4.22
N ASN A 77 2.68 5.40 -4.09
CA ASN A 77 1.84 6.11 -5.06
C ASN A 77 1.64 7.60 -4.75
N HIS A 78 2.12 8.08 -3.59
CA HIS A 78 1.89 9.45 -3.11
C HIS A 78 0.39 9.81 -3.06
N VAL A 79 -0.41 8.92 -2.47
CA VAL A 79 -1.87 9.06 -2.36
C VAL A 79 -2.35 9.00 -0.92
N VAL A 80 -3.52 9.58 -0.68
CA VAL A 80 -4.28 9.37 0.55
C VAL A 80 -5.35 8.32 0.28
N VAL A 81 -5.24 7.18 0.94
CA VAL A 81 -6.23 6.10 0.85
C VAL A 81 -7.35 6.37 1.84
N LEU A 82 -8.57 6.53 1.35
CA LEU A 82 -9.78 6.63 2.14
C LEU A 82 -10.63 5.38 1.96
N VAL A 83 -11.30 4.96 3.03
CA VAL A 83 -12.26 3.86 2.93
C VAL A 83 -13.52 4.29 2.19
N SER A 84 -14.12 3.41 1.40
CA SER A 84 -15.32 3.68 0.59
C SER A 84 -16.43 4.46 1.31
N PRO A 85 -16.81 4.15 2.57
CA PRO A 85 -17.86 4.91 3.26
C PRO A 85 -17.51 6.38 3.57
N ALA A 86 -16.24 6.77 3.50
CA ALA A 86 -15.79 8.15 3.73
C ALA A 86 -15.79 9.01 2.45
N VAL A 87 -16.01 8.41 1.27
CA VAL A 87 -15.91 9.08 -0.03
C VAL A 87 -17.32 9.41 -0.55
N VAL A 88 -17.66 10.70 -0.61
CA VAL A 88 -19.01 11.16 -1.03
C VAL A 88 -19.04 11.57 -2.50
N SER A 89 -17.96 12.17 -3.02
CA SER A 89 -17.86 12.66 -4.40
C SER A 89 -17.29 11.64 -5.39
N GLY A 90 -16.99 10.43 -4.92
CA GLY A 90 -16.21 9.41 -5.64
C GLY A 90 -14.71 9.71 -5.65
N ALA A 91 -13.91 8.65 -5.75
CA ALA A 91 -12.47 8.70 -5.98
C ALA A 91 -12.05 7.47 -6.83
N VAL A 92 -10.79 7.40 -7.24
CA VAL A 92 -10.29 6.24 -7.97
C VAL A 92 -10.27 5.04 -7.02
N ASN A 93 -11.00 3.97 -7.36
CA ASN A 93 -11.02 2.75 -6.57
C ASN A 93 -9.73 1.95 -6.81
N VAL A 94 -9.05 1.60 -5.73
CA VAL A 94 -7.77 0.87 -5.74
C VAL A 94 -7.84 -0.47 -4.97
N THR A 95 -9.06 -0.97 -4.72
CA THR A 95 -9.29 -2.18 -3.93
C THR A 95 -8.58 -3.39 -4.52
N GLN A 96 -8.62 -3.55 -5.85
CA GLN A 96 -8.03 -4.71 -6.52
C GLN A 96 -6.51 -4.74 -6.39
N GLU A 97 -5.86 -3.58 -6.53
CA GLU A 97 -4.42 -3.41 -6.40
C GLU A 97 -3.95 -3.73 -4.97
N ILE A 98 -4.66 -3.20 -3.96
CA ILE A 98 -4.37 -3.47 -2.56
C ILE A 98 -4.55 -4.97 -2.25
N GLN A 99 -5.61 -5.59 -2.73
CA GLN A 99 -5.85 -7.03 -2.54
C GLN A 99 -4.75 -7.89 -3.19
N GLN A 100 -4.30 -7.52 -4.40
CA GLN A 100 -3.21 -8.23 -5.08
C GLN A 100 -1.91 -8.13 -4.30
N SER A 101 -1.54 -6.92 -3.86
CA SER A 101 -0.35 -6.70 -3.02
C SER A 101 -0.43 -7.47 -1.70
N LEU A 102 -1.62 -7.48 -1.07
CA LEU A 102 -1.85 -8.24 0.16
C LEU A 102 -1.62 -9.74 -0.02
N LEU A 103 -2.20 -10.33 -1.08
CA LEU A 103 -2.00 -11.74 -1.39
C LEU A 103 -0.53 -12.07 -1.67
N GLN A 104 0.17 -11.20 -2.40
CA GLN A 104 1.61 -11.36 -2.66
C GLN A 104 2.42 -11.35 -1.37
N THR A 105 2.18 -10.39 -0.48
CA THR A 105 2.89 -10.27 0.80
C THR A 105 2.60 -11.45 1.72
N LEU A 106 1.35 -11.90 1.83
CA LEU A 106 0.99 -13.08 2.62
C LEU A 106 1.65 -14.36 2.08
N HIS A 107 1.69 -14.54 0.75
CA HIS A 107 2.38 -15.68 0.13
C HIS A 107 3.89 -15.64 0.36
N ALA A 108 4.51 -14.47 0.26
CA ALA A 108 5.93 -14.29 0.52
C ALA A 108 6.27 -14.62 1.99
N GLN A 109 5.49 -14.12 2.95
CA GLN A 109 5.63 -14.45 4.36
C GLN A 109 5.45 -15.95 4.64
N ASN A 110 4.46 -16.61 4.00
CA ASN A 110 4.26 -18.05 4.12
C ASN A 110 5.51 -18.84 3.69
N LYS A 111 6.15 -18.41 2.60
CA LYS A 111 7.37 -19.01 2.09
C LYS A 111 8.55 -18.78 3.04
N ALA A 112 8.68 -17.57 3.58
CA ALA A 112 9.73 -17.22 4.55
C ALA A 112 9.61 -18.05 5.85
N ASN A 113 8.40 -18.14 6.41
CA ASN A 113 8.14 -18.92 7.62
C ASN A 113 8.44 -20.42 7.43
N ARG A 114 8.17 -20.97 6.23
CA ARG A 114 8.51 -22.36 5.87
C ARG A 114 10.01 -22.59 5.72
N ALA A 115 10.74 -21.63 5.14
CA ALA A 115 12.19 -21.69 5.02
C ALA A 115 12.86 -21.67 6.41
N GLN A 116 12.39 -20.79 7.30
CA GLN A 116 12.87 -20.69 8.68
C GLN A 116 12.57 -21.95 9.51
N SER A 117 11.42 -22.59 9.29
CA SER A 117 11.07 -23.85 9.96
C SER A 117 11.88 -25.05 9.45
N SER A 118 12.50 -24.94 8.27
CA SER A 118 13.32 -26.00 7.66
C SER A 118 14.81 -25.90 8.04
N GLU A 119 15.25 -24.78 8.62
CA GLU A 119 16.65 -24.55 9.02
C GLU A 119 16.95 -24.99 10.48
N VAL A 120 15.92 -25.27 11.28
CA VAL A 120 16.08 -25.82 12.64
C VAL A 120 16.19 -27.35 12.56
N THR A 121 17.31 -27.85 12.02
CA THR A 121 17.68 -29.26 12.20
C THR A 121 18.42 -29.41 13.53
N PRO A 122 17.95 -30.23 14.48
CA PRO A 122 18.69 -30.48 15.72
C PRO A 122 19.99 -31.23 15.39
N LYS A 123 21.10 -30.69 15.91
CA LYS A 123 22.39 -31.38 15.95
C LYS A 123 22.47 -32.28 17.17
#